data_AF-A0A7L0YXZ2-F1
#
_entry.id   AF-A0A7L0YXZ2-F1
#
_cell.length_a   1.000
_cell.length_b   1.000
_cell.length_c   1.000
_cell.angle_alpha   90.00
_cell.angle_beta   90.00
_cell.angle_gamma   90.00
#
_symmetry.space_group_name_H-M   'P 1'
#
loop_
_entity.id
_entity.type
_entity.pdbx_description
1 polymer ?
#
loop_
_entity_poly.entity_id
_entity_poly.type
_entity_poly.pdbx_seq_one_letter_code
_entity_poly.pdbx_strand_id
1 'polypeptide(L)'
;AYVERIKEVNPLINAVVKDRFEEALQEARQVDKLLSEGPGDDCLEEKFPLLGVPITVKEAFSLYGMPNTSGLVNRRNVIATSDATVVSRLKQAGAIPLGVTNCSELCMWYESSNRVYGRTNNPYDLQRIVGGSSGGEGSVLAAACSVIGVGSDIGGSIRMPAFFNGVFGHKPTTGVVPNDGQFPNAHGVRTSYLCTGPMCRYAEDLEPVLRVMAGPGVSKLKLNEKVSLEKIKFHCMDHDGGSIFVSPVDKEILQAQKKVVEHLESDLGVQVQHVTIHKMKYSFQIWSAMMSSKDSEGQEAQRFTDLLGDHGKPVWPLWELMKWLVGMSSHTLPAIALGLTEKLVNLNLSGKAKLVSMGKSLQEEMEALLGPDGVLLYPSHPTIAPKHHSPICMPFNFAYTAIFNVLGLPVTQCPLGLGSEGLPLGIQLVAAAYNDHLTLAVARYLEKAFGGWVLPGEV
;
A
#
# COMPACT_ATOMS: atom_id res chain seq x y z
N ALA A 1 -25.01 3.22 8.10
CA ALA A 1 -24.62 3.46 6.69
C ALA A 1 -23.57 2.45 6.23
N TYR A 2 -22.32 2.50 6.71
CA TYR A 2 -21.24 1.63 6.23
C TYR A 2 -21.49 0.12 6.37
N VAL A 3 -22.08 -0.32 7.48
CA VAL A 3 -22.48 -1.73 7.67
C VAL A 3 -23.43 -2.21 6.56
N GLU A 4 -24.44 -1.40 6.22
CA GLU A 4 -25.40 -1.75 5.17
C GLU A 4 -24.75 -1.74 3.79
N ARG A 5 -23.85 -0.77 3.53
CA ARG A 5 -23.07 -0.74 2.29
C ARG A 5 -22.17 -1.98 2.13
N ILE A 6 -21.53 -2.43 3.22
CA ILE A 6 -20.74 -3.67 3.19
C ILE A 6 -21.63 -4.87 2.90
N LYS A 7 -22.80 -5.00 3.54
CA LYS A 7 -23.74 -6.10 3.29
C LYS A 7 -24.22 -6.14 1.84
N GLU A 8 -24.43 -4.97 1.24
CA GLU A 8 -24.86 -4.83 -0.15
C GLU A 8 -23.77 -5.26 -1.14
N VAL A 9 -22.53 -4.76 -0.98
CA VAL A 9 -21.50 -4.87 -2.04
C VAL A 9 -20.51 -6.01 -1.80
N ASN A 10 -20.20 -6.34 -0.55
CA ASN A 10 -19.18 -7.35 -0.24
C ASN A 10 -19.43 -8.75 -0.82
N PRO A 11 -20.67 -9.23 -1.00
CA PRO A 11 -20.92 -10.48 -1.72
C PRO A 11 -20.37 -10.52 -3.16
N LEU A 12 -20.18 -9.36 -3.80
CA LEU A 12 -19.64 -9.23 -5.15
C LEU A 12 -18.11 -9.08 -5.17
N ILE A 13 -17.58 -8.29 -4.23
CA ILE A 13 -16.15 -7.91 -4.22
C ILE A 13 -15.28 -8.78 -3.32
N ASN A 14 -15.86 -9.49 -2.33
CA ASN A 14 -15.16 -10.37 -1.38
C ASN A 14 -13.92 -9.70 -0.74
N ALA A 15 -14.12 -8.49 -0.21
CA ALA A 15 -13.07 -7.63 0.31
C ALA A 15 -13.01 -7.62 1.85
N VAL A 16 -14.15 -7.61 2.54
CA VAL A 16 -14.24 -7.83 3.99
C VAL A 16 -14.34 -9.33 4.24
N VAL A 17 -13.39 -9.91 4.96
CA VAL A 17 -13.32 -11.37 5.20
C VAL A 17 -13.91 -11.77 6.56
N LYS A 18 -13.92 -10.84 7.51
CA LYS A 18 -14.59 -11.00 8.79
C LYS A 18 -15.00 -9.62 9.34
N ASP A 19 -16.28 -9.47 9.61
CA ASP A 19 -16.84 -8.28 10.25
C ASP A 19 -16.87 -8.39 11.79
N ARG A 20 -17.10 -7.24 12.42
CA ARG A 20 -17.39 -7.07 13.86
C ARG A 20 -18.53 -6.06 14.04
N PHE A 21 -19.58 -6.18 13.23
CA PHE A 21 -20.62 -5.14 13.12
C PHE A 21 -21.38 -4.90 14.43
N GLU A 22 -21.61 -5.96 15.21
CA GLU A 22 -22.30 -5.82 16.49
C GLU A 22 -21.49 -4.96 17.46
N GLU A 23 -20.20 -5.23 17.60
CA GLU A 23 -19.28 -4.46 18.43
C GLU A 23 -19.11 -3.04 17.90
N ALA A 24 -18.96 -2.87 16.59
CA ALA A 24 -18.84 -1.55 15.96
C ALA A 24 -20.08 -0.67 16.19
N LEU A 25 -21.29 -1.26 16.14
CA LEU A 25 -22.54 -0.55 16.43
C LEU A 25 -22.67 -0.21 17.92
N GLN A 26 -22.16 -1.06 18.82
CA GLN A 26 -22.11 -0.74 20.25
C GLN A 26 -21.14 0.40 20.53
N GLU A 27 -19.95 0.39 19.92
CA GLU A 27 -18.96 1.47 19.99
C GLU A 27 -19.56 2.78 19.46
N ALA A 28 -20.28 2.75 18.34
CA ALA A 28 -20.96 3.92 17.79
C ALA A 28 -22.00 4.52 18.76
N ARG A 29 -22.82 3.68 19.42
CA ARG A 29 -23.78 4.15 20.44
C ARG A 29 -23.10 4.76 21.66
N GLN A 30 -21.90 4.29 22.01
CA GLN A 30 -21.11 4.89 23.09
C GLN A 30 -20.59 6.28 22.69
N VAL A 31 -20.21 6.45 21.43
CA VAL A 31 -19.87 7.76 20.87
C VAL A 31 -21.08 8.70 20.89
N ASP A 32 -22.25 8.26 20.45
CA ASP A 32 -23.49 9.06 20.50
C ASP A 32 -23.78 9.54 21.94
N LYS A 33 -23.64 8.63 22.92
CA LYS A 33 -23.82 8.97 24.33
C LYS A 33 -22.78 10.00 24.79
N LEU A 34 -21.51 9.81 24.45
CA LEU A 34 -20.43 10.73 24.78
C LEU A 34 -20.68 12.13 24.20
N LEU A 35 -21.15 12.24 22.97
CA LEU A 35 -21.48 13.53 22.34
C LEU A 35 -22.68 14.20 23.01
N SER A 36 -23.67 13.42 23.47
CA SER A 36 -24.86 13.97 24.14
C SER A 36 -24.63 14.41 25.60
N GLU A 37 -23.71 13.77 26.31
CA GLU A 37 -23.47 13.94 27.76
C GLU A 37 -22.10 14.56 28.10
N GLY A 38 -21.20 14.67 27.12
CA GLY A 38 -19.78 14.96 27.32
C GLY A 38 -19.37 16.44 27.24
N PRO A 39 -18.06 16.72 27.33
CA PRO A 39 -17.53 18.07 27.14
C PRO A 39 -17.75 18.55 25.71
N GLY A 40 -17.71 19.87 25.48
CA GLY A 40 -17.90 20.46 24.15
C GLY A 40 -16.85 20.00 23.13
N ASP A 41 -17.21 20.13 21.86
CA ASP A 41 -16.54 19.55 20.69
C ASP A 41 -15.01 19.76 20.65
N ASP A 42 -14.52 20.95 21.03
CA ASP A 42 -13.08 21.28 21.01
C ASP A 42 -12.23 20.34 21.89
N CYS A 43 -12.76 19.91 23.04
CA CYS A 43 -12.06 19.00 23.95
C CYS A 43 -12.07 17.55 23.41
N LEU A 44 -13.10 17.19 22.64
CA LEU A 44 -13.21 15.88 22.02
C LEU A 44 -12.30 15.77 20.79
N GLU A 45 -12.17 16.82 19.98
CA GLU A 45 -11.29 16.81 18.80
C GLU A 45 -9.82 16.61 19.18
N GLU A 46 -9.32 17.31 20.21
CA GLU A 46 -7.94 17.17 20.65
C GLU A 46 -7.62 15.75 21.16
N LYS A 47 -8.58 15.13 21.84
CA LYS A 47 -8.40 13.81 22.46
C LYS A 47 -8.71 12.64 21.52
N PHE A 48 -9.69 12.81 20.65
CA PHE A 48 -10.26 11.79 19.78
C PHE A 48 -10.41 12.34 18.35
N PRO A 49 -9.31 12.60 17.63
CA PRO A 49 -9.35 13.21 16.30
C PRO A 49 -10.07 12.35 15.25
N LEU A 50 -10.38 11.09 15.56
CA LEU A 50 -11.12 10.16 14.70
C LEU A 50 -12.38 9.62 15.39
N LEU A 51 -12.98 10.37 16.34
CA LEU A 51 -14.13 9.93 17.11
C LEU A 51 -15.29 9.48 16.21
N GLY A 52 -15.67 8.21 16.33
CA GLY A 52 -16.78 7.63 15.57
C GLY A 52 -16.45 7.31 14.10
N VAL A 53 -15.22 7.59 13.64
CA VAL A 53 -14.85 7.37 12.24
C VAL A 53 -14.71 5.87 11.96
N PRO A 54 -15.45 5.31 10.98
CA PRO A 54 -15.40 3.89 10.68
C PRO A 54 -14.15 3.56 9.84
N ILE A 55 -13.45 2.51 10.27
CA ILE A 55 -12.20 2.06 9.62
C ILE A 55 -12.22 0.58 9.32
N THR A 56 -11.36 0.16 8.41
CA THR A 56 -11.07 -1.25 8.12
C THR A 56 -9.58 -1.53 8.29
N VAL A 57 -9.26 -2.77 8.63
CA VAL A 57 -7.90 -3.19 8.93
C VAL A 57 -7.53 -4.36 8.03
N LYS A 58 -6.42 -4.25 7.28
CA LYS A 58 -5.91 -5.38 6.51
C LYS A 58 -5.68 -6.57 7.45
N GLU A 59 -6.18 -7.74 7.11
CA GLU A 59 -6.21 -8.92 7.99
C GLU A 59 -4.82 -9.40 8.47
N ALA A 60 -3.77 -9.01 7.74
CA ALA A 60 -2.39 -9.20 8.15
C ALA A 60 -2.03 -8.48 9.47
N PHE A 61 -2.75 -7.43 9.87
CA PHE A 61 -2.59 -6.78 11.16
C PHE A 61 -3.49 -7.43 12.21
N SER A 62 -2.96 -7.61 13.41
CA SER A 62 -3.72 -8.06 14.56
C SER A 62 -4.78 -7.03 14.94
N LEU A 63 -6.04 -7.46 14.95
CA LEU A 63 -7.17 -6.74 15.53
C LEU A 63 -7.84 -7.70 16.52
N TYR A 64 -7.91 -7.32 17.79
CA TYR A 64 -8.36 -8.18 18.87
C TYR A 64 -9.68 -8.91 18.53
N GLY A 65 -9.67 -10.24 18.68
CA GLY A 65 -10.81 -11.10 18.40
C GLY A 65 -11.05 -11.44 16.92
N MET A 66 -10.30 -10.84 15.99
CA MET A 66 -10.41 -11.08 14.56
C MET A 66 -9.34 -12.08 14.06
N PRO A 67 -9.56 -12.75 12.91
CA PRO A 67 -8.57 -13.60 12.26
C PRO A 67 -7.26 -12.87 11.93
N ASN A 68 -6.13 -13.57 12.01
CA ASN A 68 -4.82 -13.07 11.59
C ASN A 68 -3.99 -14.17 10.89
N THR A 69 -4.50 -14.59 9.74
CA THR A 69 -4.03 -15.72 8.94
C THR A 69 -3.04 -15.32 7.86
N SER A 70 -3.10 -14.08 7.39
CA SER A 70 -2.43 -13.55 6.20
C SER A 70 -2.60 -14.44 4.98
N GLY A 71 -3.79 -15.03 4.84
CA GLY A 71 -4.16 -15.90 3.72
C GLY A 71 -3.52 -17.29 3.74
N LEU A 72 -2.89 -17.70 4.86
CA LEU A 72 -2.32 -19.05 4.99
C LEU A 72 -3.32 -20.06 5.57
N VAL A 73 -3.48 -21.20 4.88
CA VAL A 73 -4.41 -22.26 5.26
C VAL A 73 -4.07 -22.92 6.60
N ASN A 74 -2.78 -23.07 6.94
CA ASN A 74 -2.34 -23.60 8.23
C ASN A 74 -2.64 -22.63 9.39
N ARG A 75 -2.82 -21.34 9.12
CA ARG A 75 -3.18 -20.30 10.09
C ARG A 75 -4.67 -19.99 10.15
N ARG A 76 -5.53 -20.67 9.39
CA ARG A 76 -6.98 -20.33 9.26
C ARG A 76 -7.77 -20.23 10.59
N ASN A 77 -7.25 -20.81 11.67
CA ASN A 77 -7.87 -20.78 13.00
C ASN A 77 -7.18 -19.81 13.97
N VAL A 78 -6.18 -19.03 13.52
CA VAL A 78 -5.47 -18.06 14.34
C VAL A 78 -6.34 -16.82 14.53
N ILE A 79 -6.63 -16.51 15.78
CA ILE A 79 -7.36 -15.32 16.21
C ILE A 79 -6.41 -14.41 16.98
N ALA A 80 -6.39 -13.12 16.66
CA ALA A 80 -5.55 -12.16 17.33
C ALA A 80 -6.01 -11.93 18.78
N THR A 81 -5.05 -12.02 19.71
CA THR A 81 -5.27 -11.81 21.15
C THR A 81 -4.93 -10.39 21.62
N SER A 82 -4.46 -9.54 20.71
CA SER A 82 -4.12 -8.13 20.95
C SER A 82 -4.31 -7.33 19.67
N ASP A 83 -4.35 -6.01 19.80
CA ASP A 83 -4.29 -5.11 18.65
C ASP A 83 -2.83 -4.88 18.21
N ALA A 84 -2.62 -4.70 16.91
CA ALA A 84 -1.39 -4.13 16.38
C ALA A 84 -1.23 -2.69 16.89
N THR A 85 0.01 -2.20 16.98
CA THR A 85 0.30 -0.88 17.56
C THR A 85 -0.50 0.24 16.87
N VAL A 86 -0.56 0.22 15.54
CA VAL A 86 -1.32 1.21 14.77
C VAL A 86 -2.84 1.08 14.96
N VAL A 87 -3.35 -0.15 15.08
CA VAL A 87 -4.78 -0.41 15.31
C VAL A 87 -5.19 0.10 16.68
N SER A 88 -4.37 -0.16 17.70
CA SER A 88 -4.58 0.34 19.07
C SER A 88 -4.61 1.87 19.09
N ARG A 89 -3.69 2.55 18.40
CA ARG A 89 -3.64 4.02 18.30
C ARG A 89 -4.89 4.59 17.63
N LEU A 90 -5.35 3.99 16.53
CA LEU A 90 -6.56 4.43 15.85
C LEU A 90 -7.80 4.29 16.73
N LYS A 91 -7.95 3.15 17.43
CA LYS A 91 -9.04 2.94 18.40
C LYS A 91 -8.98 3.96 19.56
N GLN A 92 -7.78 4.25 20.08
CA GLN A 92 -7.58 5.25 21.13
C GLN A 92 -7.92 6.68 20.65
N ALA A 93 -7.70 6.97 19.36
CA ALA A 93 -8.12 8.21 18.72
C ALA A 93 -9.63 8.27 18.42
N GLY A 94 -10.40 7.24 18.80
CA GLY A 94 -11.86 7.20 18.68
C GLY A 94 -12.38 6.51 17.42
N ALA A 95 -11.50 5.96 16.57
CA ALA A 95 -11.90 5.25 15.36
C ALA A 95 -12.58 3.90 15.69
N ILE A 96 -13.54 3.50 14.86
CA ILE A 96 -14.36 2.30 15.05
C ILE A 96 -14.03 1.27 13.94
N PRO A 97 -13.27 0.20 14.24
CA PRO A 97 -13.01 -0.84 13.26
C PRO A 97 -14.28 -1.64 12.90
N LEU A 98 -14.60 -1.73 11.61
CA LEU A 98 -15.75 -2.48 11.11
C LEU A 98 -15.45 -3.99 10.91
N GLY A 99 -14.18 -4.34 10.74
CA GLY A 99 -13.73 -5.70 10.45
C GLY A 99 -12.35 -5.72 9.82
N VAL A 100 -11.97 -6.91 9.34
CA VAL A 100 -10.70 -7.13 8.63
C VAL A 100 -10.92 -7.38 7.14
N THR A 101 -9.99 -6.90 6.31
CA THR A 101 -10.05 -7.03 4.86
C THR A 101 -9.04 -8.02 4.29
N ASN A 102 -9.39 -8.57 3.14
CA ASN A 102 -8.64 -9.60 2.45
C ASN A 102 -7.25 -9.10 1.99
N CYS A 103 -6.27 -10.00 2.00
CA CYS A 103 -4.93 -9.72 1.50
C CYS A 103 -4.41 -10.86 0.61
N SER A 104 -3.33 -10.63 -0.12
CA SER A 104 -2.63 -11.72 -0.79
C SER A 104 -1.95 -12.65 0.21
N GLU A 105 -1.75 -13.91 -0.17
CA GLU A 105 -1.09 -14.92 0.65
C GLU A 105 0.30 -14.44 1.10
N LEU A 106 0.51 -14.41 2.43
CA LEU A 106 1.70 -13.86 3.10
C LEU A 106 2.03 -12.42 2.73
N CYS A 107 1.08 -11.66 2.19
CA CYS A 107 1.29 -10.32 1.67
C CYS A 107 2.32 -10.22 0.51
N MET A 108 2.68 -11.34 -0.13
CA MET A 108 3.78 -11.43 -1.10
C MET A 108 3.31 -11.67 -2.54
N TRP A 109 2.23 -10.97 -2.93
CA TRP A 109 1.76 -10.88 -4.31
C TRP A 109 0.92 -9.62 -4.50
N TYR A 110 0.90 -9.07 -5.72
CA TYR A 110 0.18 -7.83 -6.02
C TYR A 110 -1.23 -8.05 -6.60
N GLU A 111 -1.79 -9.26 -6.44
CA GLU A 111 -3.23 -9.53 -6.55
C GLU A 111 -3.71 -10.13 -5.22
N SER A 112 -4.71 -9.52 -4.58
CA SER A 112 -5.32 -10.04 -3.35
C SER A 112 -6.17 -11.28 -3.61
N SER A 113 -5.49 -12.43 -3.61
CA SER A 113 -6.06 -13.76 -3.66
C SER A 113 -5.30 -14.69 -2.73
N ASN A 114 -6.02 -15.51 -1.97
CA ASN A 114 -5.44 -16.56 -1.13
C ASN A 114 -6.38 -17.77 -1.02
N ARG A 115 -5.93 -18.84 -0.36
CA ARG A 115 -6.67 -20.10 -0.24
C ARG A 115 -7.57 -20.19 0.99
N VAL A 116 -7.59 -19.17 1.84
CA VAL A 116 -8.46 -19.09 3.02
C VAL A 116 -9.77 -18.38 2.67
N TYR A 117 -9.68 -17.20 2.07
CA TYR A 117 -10.80 -16.31 1.80
C TYR A 117 -11.14 -16.18 0.31
N GLY A 118 -10.32 -16.76 -0.58
CA GLY A 118 -10.48 -16.61 -2.01
C GLY A 118 -9.94 -15.27 -2.52
N ARG A 119 -10.55 -14.75 -3.59
CA ARG A 119 -10.09 -13.59 -4.36
C ARG A 119 -10.98 -12.37 -4.12
N THR A 120 -10.35 -11.21 -4.00
CA THR A 120 -11.06 -9.91 -4.00
C THR A 120 -11.20 -9.38 -5.42
N ASN A 121 -12.35 -8.82 -5.76
CA ASN A 121 -12.65 -8.23 -7.07
C ASN A 121 -12.73 -6.70 -7.00
N ASN A 122 -12.42 -6.04 -8.12
CA ASN A 122 -12.42 -4.60 -8.23
C ASN A 122 -13.85 -4.06 -8.40
N PRO A 123 -14.28 -3.05 -7.61
CA PRO A 123 -15.66 -2.58 -7.65
C PRO A 123 -16.02 -1.82 -8.94
N TYR A 124 -15.04 -1.33 -9.72
CA TYR A 124 -15.29 -0.71 -11.02
C TYR A 124 -15.49 -1.76 -12.13
N ASP A 125 -14.86 -2.94 -12.01
CA ASP A 125 -15.01 -4.07 -12.93
C ASP A 125 -14.60 -5.38 -12.23
N LEU A 126 -15.59 -6.24 -11.96
CA LEU A 126 -15.41 -7.49 -11.21
C LEU A 126 -14.50 -8.52 -11.91
N GLN A 127 -14.08 -8.29 -13.16
CA GLN A 127 -13.11 -9.13 -13.86
C GLN A 127 -11.65 -8.72 -13.60
N ARG A 128 -11.43 -7.64 -12.83
CA ARG A 128 -10.10 -7.03 -12.64
C ARG A 128 -9.59 -7.13 -11.23
N ILE A 129 -8.26 -7.09 -11.12
CA ILE A 129 -7.58 -7.13 -9.82
C ILE A 129 -7.81 -5.83 -9.03
N VAL A 130 -7.68 -5.95 -7.72
CA VAL A 130 -7.69 -4.83 -6.76
C VAL A 130 -6.28 -4.42 -6.33
N GLY A 131 -5.25 -4.94 -6.99
CA GLY A 131 -3.89 -4.87 -6.48
C GLY A 131 -3.65 -5.78 -5.28
N GLY A 132 -2.50 -5.60 -4.66
CA GLY A 132 -2.11 -6.33 -3.48
C GLY A 132 -0.82 -5.77 -2.89
N SER A 133 -0.50 -6.09 -1.64
CA SER A 133 -1.24 -7.04 -0.82
C SER A 133 -2.42 -6.47 -0.02
N SER A 134 -2.60 -5.14 0.04
CA SER A 134 -3.73 -4.49 0.72
C SER A 134 -4.94 -4.28 -0.20
N GLY A 135 -5.19 -5.21 -1.13
CA GLY A 135 -6.24 -5.09 -2.13
C GLY A 135 -7.67 -5.08 -1.55
N GLY A 136 -7.89 -5.77 -0.42
CA GLY A 136 -9.16 -5.70 0.31
C GLY A 136 -9.46 -4.27 0.76
N GLU A 137 -8.48 -3.58 1.38
CA GLU A 137 -8.60 -2.17 1.76
C GLU A 137 -8.91 -1.27 0.55
N GLY A 138 -8.17 -1.42 -0.55
CA GLY A 138 -8.43 -0.64 -1.77
C GLY A 138 -9.87 -0.82 -2.27
N SER A 139 -10.35 -2.07 -2.32
CA SER A 139 -11.69 -2.41 -2.80
C SER A 139 -12.80 -1.89 -1.89
N VAL A 140 -12.68 -2.03 -0.55
CA VAL A 140 -13.71 -1.52 0.38
C VAL A 140 -13.75 0.01 0.41
N LEU A 141 -12.61 0.68 0.31
CA LEU A 141 -12.58 2.15 0.26
C LEU A 141 -13.26 2.63 -1.02
N ALA A 142 -12.92 2.06 -2.17
CA ALA A 142 -13.52 2.42 -3.44
C ALA A 142 -15.03 2.16 -3.49
N ALA A 143 -15.50 1.05 -2.90
CA ALA A 143 -16.91 0.70 -2.82
C ALA A 143 -17.71 1.55 -1.81
N ALA A 144 -17.08 2.53 -1.16
CA ALA A 144 -17.63 3.33 -0.06
C ALA A 144 -18.02 2.53 1.20
N CYS A 145 -17.42 1.35 1.39
CA CYS A 145 -17.65 0.46 2.52
C CYS A 145 -16.89 0.86 3.81
N SER A 146 -15.83 1.67 3.68
CA SER A 146 -15.03 2.21 4.79
C SER A 146 -14.52 3.61 4.42
N VAL A 147 -14.12 4.42 5.41
CA VAL A 147 -13.52 5.74 5.18
C VAL A 147 -12.00 5.67 5.13
N ILE A 148 -11.42 4.92 6.08
CA ILE A 148 -9.98 4.77 6.26
C ILE A 148 -9.63 3.28 6.31
N GLY A 149 -8.53 2.93 5.64
CA GLY A 149 -7.93 1.61 5.66
C GLY A 149 -6.52 1.61 6.25
N VAL A 150 -6.17 0.52 6.92
CA VAL A 150 -4.81 0.26 7.41
C VAL A 150 -4.09 -0.70 6.47
N GLY A 151 -3.05 -0.22 5.79
CA GLY A 151 -2.26 -1.01 4.85
C GLY A 151 -0.81 -1.20 5.27
N SER A 152 -0.14 -2.15 4.62
CA SER A 152 1.31 -2.33 4.69
C SER A 152 1.93 -2.39 3.30
N ASP A 153 3.17 -1.93 3.16
CA ASP A 153 3.87 -1.70 1.89
C ASP A 153 5.36 -2.03 2.02
N ILE A 154 5.81 -3.07 1.30
CA ILE A 154 7.23 -3.44 1.14
C ILE A 154 7.70 -3.44 -0.32
N GLY A 155 6.75 -3.32 -1.24
CA GLY A 155 6.97 -3.32 -2.69
C GLY A 155 5.92 -2.53 -3.46
N GLY A 156 5.04 -1.79 -2.79
CA GLY A 156 3.86 -1.12 -3.36
C GLY A 156 2.53 -1.57 -2.79
N SER A 157 2.50 -2.34 -1.71
CA SER A 157 1.28 -2.97 -1.20
C SER A 157 0.23 -2.02 -0.59
N ILE A 158 0.53 -0.73 -0.45
CA ILE A 158 -0.46 0.34 -0.21
C ILE A 158 -0.81 1.01 -1.54
N ARG A 159 0.22 1.38 -2.31
CA ARG A 159 0.11 2.23 -3.50
C ARG A 159 -0.51 1.54 -4.70
N MET A 160 -0.23 0.28 -4.96
CA MET A 160 -0.84 -0.48 -6.05
C MET A 160 -2.35 -0.69 -5.80
N PRO A 161 -2.80 -1.16 -4.62
CA PRO A 161 -4.22 -1.15 -4.29
C PRO A 161 -4.88 0.23 -4.39
N ALA A 162 -4.22 1.28 -3.88
CA ALA A 162 -4.73 2.65 -3.98
C ALA A 162 -4.95 3.05 -5.45
N PHE A 163 -3.94 2.84 -6.30
CA PHE A 163 -4.00 3.11 -7.72
C PHE A 163 -5.11 2.33 -8.45
N PHE A 164 -5.17 1.01 -8.30
CA PHE A 164 -6.14 0.20 -9.04
C PHE A 164 -7.59 0.41 -8.61
N ASN A 165 -7.82 0.90 -7.40
CA ASN A 165 -9.16 1.18 -6.86
C ASN A 165 -9.47 2.68 -6.81
N GLY A 166 -8.61 3.55 -7.34
CA GLY A 166 -8.89 4.98 -7.43
C GLY A 166 -9.09 5.65 -6.08
N VAL A 167 -8.32 5.27 -5.07
CA VAL A 167 -8.32 5.87 -3.73
C VAL A 167 -6.91 6.33 -3.38
N PHE A 168 -6.76 7.19 -2.39
CA PHE A 168 -5.43 7.64 -1.97
C PHE A 168 -4.75 6.60 -1.06
N GLY A 169 -3.43 6.52 -1.16
CA GLY A 169 -2.63 5.67 -0.29
C GLY A 169 -1.26 6.27 -0.03
N HIS A 170 -0.86 6.33 1.24
CA HIS A 170 0.42 6.91 1.63
C HIS A 170 1.34 5.86 2.24
N LYS A 171 2.50 5.66 1.61
CA LYS A 171 3.63 4.93 2.20
C LYS A 171 4.56 5.96 2.86
N PRO A 172 4.55 6.08 4.20
CA PRO A 172 5.37 7.08 4.87
C PRO A 172 6.87 6.79 4.74
N THR A 173 7.69 7.74 5.15
CA THR A 173 9.12 7.51 5.38
C THR A 173 9.32 6.30 6.31
N THR A 174 10.26 5.42 5.96
CA THR A 174 10.51 4.19 6.75
C THR A 174 10.81 4.52 8.21
N GLY A 175 10.22 3.75 9.14
CA GLY A 175 10.51 3.85 10.57
C GLY A 175 9.83 5.02 11.28
N VAL A 176 8.91 5.72 10.60
CA VAL A 176 8.01 6.72 11.19
C VAL A 176 6.81 6.04 11.85
N VAL A 177 6.15 5.14 11.11
CA VAL A 177 5.01 4.35 11.62
C VAL A 177 5.52 2.97 12.04
N PRO A 178 5.20 2.49 13.26
CA PRO A 178 5.61 1.17 13.71
C PRO A 178 4.92 0.06 12.91
N ASN A 179 5.62 -1.06 12.75
CA ASN A 179 5.14 -2.23 11.99
C ASN A 179 4.63 -3.36 12.90
N ASP A 180 4.71 -3.19 14.23
CA ASP A 180 4.42 -4.22 15.22
C ASP A 180 2.97 -4.71 15.18
N GLY A 181 2.82 -6.02 15.32
CA GLY A 181 1.52 -6.69 15.33
C GLY A 181 0.98 -7.00 13.94
N GLN A 182 1.85 -7.17 12.93
CA GLN A 182 1.45 -7.73 11.64
C GLN A 182 2.09 -9.10 11.39
N PHE A 183 1.45 -9.93 10.55
CA PHE A 183 2.01 -11.19 10.08
C PHE A 183 2.09 -11.19 8.54
N PRO A 184 3.20 -11.62 7.92
CA PRO A 184 4.47 -11.97 8.57
C PRO A 184 5.15 -10.73 9.17
N ASN A 185 5.90 -10.94 10.26
CA ASN A 185 6.77 -9.90 10.80
C ASN A 185 7.95 -9.65 9.85
N ALA A 186 8.39 -8.40 9.76
CA ALA A 186 9.65 -8.10 9.11
C ALA A 186 10.82 -8.55 9.99
N HIS A 187 11.83 -9.13 9.35
CA HIS A 187 13.07 -9.56 9.99
C HIS A 187 14.28 -9.07 9.19
N GLY A 188 15.37 -8.76 9.89
CA GLY A 188 16.60 -8.24 9.33
C GLY A 188 16.37 -6.97 8.50
N VAL A 189 16.96 -6.91 7.31
CA VAL A 189 16.95 -5.71 6.47
C VAL A 189 15.53 -5.28 6.05
N ARG A 190 14.58 -6.22 6.00
CA ARG A 190 13.18 -5.94 5.62
C ARG A 190 12.48 -5.02 6.61
N THR A 191 12.93 -4.97 7.87
CA THR A 191 12.41 -4.04 8.88
C THR A 191 12.62 -2.58 8.46
N SER A 192 13.68 -2.32 7.68
CA SER A 192 13.99 -1.00 7.11
C SER A 192 13.31 -0.72 5.77
N TYR A 193 12.48 -1.64 5.25
CA TYR A 193 11.81 -1.49 3.95
C TYR A 193 10.28 -1.59 4.06
N LEU A 194 9.78 -2.37 5.02
CA LEU A 194 8.37 -2.48 5.32
C LEU A 194 7.87 -1.17 5.95
N CYS A 195 6.80 -0.64 5.41
CA CYS A 195 6.11 0.53 5.93
C CYS A 195 4.65 0.18 6.20
N THR A 196 4.09 0.74 7.27
CA THR A 196 2.65 0.75 7.53
C THR A 196 2.13 2.15 7.26
N GLY A 197 0.94 2.28 6.69
CA GLY A 197 0.41 3.58 6.33
C GLY A 197 -1.08 3.61 6.01
N PRO A 198 -1.66 4.82 5.90
CA PRO A 198 -3.08 4.99 5.66
C PRO A 198 -3.46 4.84 4.19
N MET A 199 -4.69 4.38 3.96
CA MET A 199 -5.40 4.44 2.69
C MET A 199 -6.74 5.13 2.93
N CYS A 200 -7.10 6.12 2.11
CA CYS A 200 -8.29 6.95 2.31
C CYS A 200 -8.99 7.25 0.98
N ARG A 201 -10.29 7.56 1.01
CA ARG A 201 -10.99 8.05 -0.19
C ARG A 201 -10.59 9.46 -0.58
N TYR A 202 -10.25 10.30 0.42
CA TYR A 202 -9.90 11.70 0.21
C TYR A 202 -8.45 11.98 0.62
N ALA A 203 -7.80 12.91 -0.07
CA ALA A 203 -6.40 13.24 0.20
C ALA A 203 -6.23 13.91 1.58
N GLU A 204 -7.21 14.69 2.01
CA GLU A 204 -7.17 15.41 3.27
C GLU A 204 -7.21 14.50 4.52
N ASP A 205 -7.73 13.27 4.37
CA ASP A 205 -7.77 12.28 5.44
C ASP A 205 -6.40 11.63 5.70
N LEU A 206 -5.48 11.65 4.73
CA LEU A 206 -4.18 10.95 4.87
C LEU A 206 -3.33 11.51 6.02
N GLU A 207 -3.24 12.83 6.14
CA GLU A 207 -2.41 13.49 7.16
C GLU A 207 -2.89 13.24 8.60
N PRO A 208 -4.16 13.48 8.97
CA PRO A 208 -4.63 13.24 10.33
C PRO A 208 -4.48 11.77 10.72
N VAL A 209 -4.74 10.83 9.80
CA VAL A 209 -4.56 9.40 10.07
C VAL A 209 -3.08 9.04 10.22
N LEU A 210 -2.20 9.61 9.39
CA LEU A 210 -0.76 9.42 9.53
C LEU A 210 -0.24 9.90 10.89
N ARG A 211 -0.72 11.05 11.38
CA ARG A 211 -0.35 11.58 12.71
C ARG A 211 -0.69 10.58 13.82
N VAL A 212 -1.90 10.03 13.80
CA VAL A 212 -2.35 9.02 14.77
C VAL A 212 -1.52 7.73 14.65
N MET A 213 -1.33 7.21 13.43
CA MET A 213 -0.57 5.99 13.19
C MET A 213 0.90 6.12 13.63
N ALA A 214 1.54 7.25 13.32
CA ALA A 214 2.96 7.51 13.64
C ALA A 214 3.19 7.65 15.16
N GLY A 215 2.22 8.20 15.91
CA GLY A 215 2.38 8.46 17.34
C GLY A 215 3.64 9.29 17.60
N PRO A 216 4.55 8.88 18.51
CA PRO A 216 5.79 9.61 18.75
C PRO A 216 6.67 9.81 17.50
N GLY A 217 6.56 8.91 16.52
CA GLY A 217 7.28 9.00 15.25
C GLY A 217 6.92 10.22 14.41
N VAL A 218 5.77 10.87 14.67
CA VAL A 218 5.33 12.09 14.00
C VAL A 218 6.34 13.24 14.16
N SER A 219 7.11 13.25 15.25
CA SER A 219 8.16 14.24 15.52
C SER A 219 9.30 14.24 14.50
N LYS A 220 9.46 13.12 13.76
CA LYS A 220 10.43 13.02 12.66
C LYS A 220 9.93 13.72 11.38
N LEU A 221 8.63 13.99 11.28
CA LEU A 221 7.99 14.56 10.11
C LEU A 221 7.76 16.07 10.27
N LYS A 222 7.67 16.75 9.14
CA LYS A 222 7.40 18.19 9.05
C LYS A 222 5.92 18.50 8.79
N LEU A 223 5.00 17.72 9.35
CA LEU A 223 3.56 17.86 9.03
C LEU A 223 2.95 19.21 9.44
N ASN A 224 3.58 19.94 10.37
CA ASN A 224 3.12 21.28 10.78
C ASN A 224 3.67 22.42 9.90
N GLU A 225 4.62 22.12 9.01
CA GLU A 225 5.17 23.13 8.10
C GLU A 225 4.18 23.41 6.97
N LYS A 226 3.87 24.69 6.78
CA LYS A 226 3.03 25.11 5.64
C LYS A 226 3.80 24.92 4.35
N VAL A 227 3.21 24.17 3.42
CA VAL A 227 3.77 23.94 2.09
C VAL A 227 3.29 25.03 1.13
N SER A 228 4.22 25.74 0.51
CA SER A 228 3.96 26.64 -0.62
C SER A 228 4.27 25.86 -1.90
N LEU A 229 3.22 25.51 -2.65
CA LEU A 229 3.33 24.63 -3.82
C LEU A 229 4.19 25.27 -4.92
N GLU A 230 4.20 26.60 -5.01
CA GLU A 230 4.99 27.40 -5.96
C GLU A 230 6.51 27.31 -5.70
N LYS A 231 6.91 26.88 -4.50
CA LYS A 231 8.32 26.69 -4.12
C LYS A 231 8.80 25.26 -4.31
N ILE A 232 7.91 24.33 -4.64
CA ILE A 232 8.29 22.93 -4.86
C ILE A 232 9.03 22.79 -6.19
N LYS A 233 10.15 22.06 -6.18
CA LYS A 233 10.85 21.64 -7.39
C LYS A 233 10.21 20.36 -7.92
N PHE A 234 9.36 20.50 -8.93
CA PHE A 234 8.71 19.35 -9.54
C PHE A 234 9.63 18.68 -10.56
N HIS A 235 9.74 17.36 -10.43
CA HIS A 235 10.41 16.50 -11.38
C HIS A 235 9.40 15.51 -11.98
N CYS A 236 9.57 15.12 -13.23
CA CYS A 236 8.68 14.15 -13.89
C CYS A 236 9.50 13.09 -14.63
N MET A 237 9.11 11.83 -14.50
CA MET A 237 9.69 10.72 -15.25
C MET A 237 8.57 9.79 -15.73
N ASP A 238 8.54 9.49 -17.03
CA ASP A 238 7.38 8.84 -17.68
C ASP A 238 7.41 7.32 -17.61
N HIS A 239 8.60 6.73 -17.43
CA HIS A 239 8.81 5.29 -17.39
C HIS A 239 10.11 4.96 -16.67
N ASP A 240 10.35 3.69 -16.35
CA ASP A 240 11.53 3.22 -15.62
C ASP A 240 12.86 3.28 -16.40
N GLY A 241 12.84 3.62 -17.69
CA GLY A 241 14.02 3.59 -18.56
C GLY A 241 14.07 2.38 -19.49
N GLY A 242 12.94 1.65 -19.62
CA GLY A 242 12.75 0.59 -20.60
C GLY A 242 13.33 -0.73 -20.12
N SER A 243 12.99 -1.15 -18.90
CA SER A 243 13.31 -2.50 -18.45
C SER A 243 12.58 -3.52 -19.29
N ILE A 244 13.26 -4.63 -19.61
CA ILE A 244 12.66 -5.75 -20.35
C ILE A 244 11.74 -6.62 -19.49
N PHE A 245 11.74 -6.40 -18.17
CA PHE A 245 10.97 -7.18 -17.20
C PHE A 245 9.58 -6.59 -16.91
N VAL A 246 9.34 -5.34 -17.33
CA VAL A 246 8.09 -4.62 -17.06
C VAL A 246 7.40 -4.25 -18.37
N SER A 247 6.09 -4.08 -18.28
CA SER A 247 5.29 -3.58 -19.39
C SER A 247 5.61 -2.11 -19.70
N PRO A 248 5.46 -1.66 -20.96
CA PRO A 248 5.46 -0.23 -21.27
C PRO A 248 4.30 0.46 -20.55
N VAL A 249 4.49 1.74 -20.22
CA VAL A 249 3.45 2.54 -19.54
C VAL A 249 2.31 2.83 -20.52
N ASP A 250 1.09 2.62 -20.05
CA ASP A 250 -0.14 2.87 -20.79
C ASP A 250 -0.24 4.35 -21.21
N LYS A 251 -0.74 4.58 -22.42
CA LYS A 251 -0.85 5.93 -22.99
C LYS A 251 -1.79 6.82 -22.19
N GLU A 252 -2.85 6.27 -21.59
CA GLU A 252 -3.77 7.05 -20.77
C GLU A 252 -3.12 7.49 -19.46
N ILE A 253 -2.26 6.65 -18.87
CA ILE A 253 -1.48 7.02 -17.67
C ILE A 253 -0.49 8.14 -18.01
N LEU A 254 0.22 8.01 -19.14
CA LEU A 254 1.13 9.05 -19.62
C LEU A 254 0.39 10.36 -19.91
N GLN A 255 -0.79 10.28 -20.53
CA GLN A 255 -1.61 11.45 -20.83
C GLN A 255 -2.16 12.10 -19.54
N ALA A 256 -2.55 11.31 -18.53
CA ALA A 256 -2.97 11.83 -17.23
C ALA A 256 -1.81 12.54 -16.51
N GLN A 257 -0.62 11.92 -16.48
CA GLN A 257 0.59 12.54 -15.93
C GLN A 257 0.94 13.85 -16.66
N LYS A 258 0.86 13.86 -18.00
CA LYS A 258 1.08 15.06 -18.80
C LYS A 258 0.10 16.19 -18.45
N LYS A 259 -1.19 15.88 -18.26
CA LYS A 259 -2.18 16.88 -17.82
C LYS A 259 -1.85 17.44 -16.44
N VAL A 260 -1.35 16.61 -15.53
CA VAL A 260 -0.88 17.08 -14.21
C VAL A 260 0.28 18.07 -14.36
N VAL A 261 1.26 17.74 -15.20
CA VAL A 261 2.38 18.65 -15.50
C VAL A 261 1.89 19.98 -16.05
N GLU A 262 1.06 19.96 -17.10
CA GLU A 262 0.50 21.17 -17.71
C GLU A 262 -0.28 22.02 -16.70
N HIS A 263 -1.05 21.38 -15.80
CA HIS A 263 -1.80 22.08 -14.77
C HIS A 263 -0.89 22.74 -13.73
N LEU A 264 0.12 22.02 -13.22
CA LEU A 264 1.10 22.59 -12.28
C LEU A 264 1.79 23.82 -12.87
N GLU A 265 2.24 23.74 -14.13
CA GLU A 265 2.91 24.86 -14.80
C GLU A 265 1.98 26.05 -15.04
N SER A 266 0.73 25.78 -15.44
CA SER A 266 -0.24 26.85 -15.76
C SER A 266 -0.82 27.56 -14.54
N ASP A 267 -1.13 26.83 -13.46
CA ASP A 267 -1.82 27.35 -12.28
C ASP A 267 -0.85 27.89 -11.22
N LEU A 268 0.28 27.21 -11.01
CA LEU A 268 1.29 27.62 -10.01
C LEU A 268 2.45 28.44 -10.61
N GLY A 269 2.59 28.49 -11.93
CA GLY A 269 3.71 29.16 -12.60
C GLY A 269 5.07 28.50 -12.35
N VAL A 270 5.09 27.24 -11.90
CA VAL A 270 6.31 26.45 -11.71
C VAL A 270 6.77 25.85 -13.04
N GLN A 271 8.04 25.43 -13.11
CA GLN A 271 8.54 24.64 -14.24
C GLN A 271 8.76 23.20 -13.80
N VAL A 272 8.13 22.24 -14.48
CA VAL A 272 8.34 20.82 -14.16
C VAL A 272 9.52 20.30 -14.96
N GLN A 273 10.56 19.84 -14.26
CA GLN A 273 11.75 19.30 -14.90
C GLN A 273 11.55 17.83 -15.28
N HIS A 274 11.57 17.52 -16.57
CA HIS A 274 11.64 16.13 -17.01
C HIS A 274 13.03 15.55 -16.73
N VAL A 275 13.10 14.42 -16.03
CA VAL A 275 14.36 13.80 -15.59
C VAL A 275 14.48 12.37 -16.10
N THR A 276 15.72 11.91 -16.28
CA THR A 276 16.01 10.53 -16.65
C THR A 276 16.99 9.93 -15.65
N ILE A 277 16.52 8.97 -14.86
CA ILE A 277 17.31 8.30 -13.84
C ILE A 277 17.63 6.89 -14.34
N HIS A 278 18.77 6.73 -15.00
CA HIS A 278 19.10 5.49 -15.73
C HIS A 278 19.08 4.22 -14.86
N LYS A 279 19.35 4.34 -13.55
CA LYS A 279 19.35 3.21 -12.61
C LYS A 279 17.94 2.66 -12.34
N MET A 280 16.88 3.44 -12.58
CA MET A 280 15.48 3.00 -12.42
C MET A 280 15.13 1.80 -13.32
N LYS A 281 15.86 1.60 -14.42
CA LYS A 281 15.70 0.44 -15.32
C LYS A 281 15.97 -0.89 -14.61
N TYR A 282 16.74 -0.85 -13.52
CA TYR A 282 17.11 -2.01 -12.72
C TYR A 282 16.31 -2.10 -11.42
N SER A 283 15.20 -1.36 -11.29
CA SER A 283 14.39 -1.27 -10.08
C SER A 283 14.07 -2.63 -9.44
N PHE A 284 13.60 -3.61 -10.25
CA PHE A 284 13.30 -4.95 -9.74
C PHE A 284 14.56 -5.65 -9.18
N GLN A 285 15.67 -5.61 -9.92
CA GLN A 285 16.90 -6.29 -9.57
C GLN A 285 17.55 -5.65 -8.34
N ILE A 286 17.53 -4.32 -8.24
CA ILE A 286 17.98 -3.56 -7.07
C ILE A 286 17.13 -3.95 -5.87
N TRP A 287 15.80 -3.88 -5.99
CA TRP A 287 14.87 -4.26 -4.92
C TRP A 287 15.12 -5.70 -4.46
N SER A 288 15.21 -6.66 -5.38
CA SER A 288 15.46 -8.06 -5.05
C SER A 288 16.80 -8.27 -4.34
N ALA A 289 17.88 -7.62 -4.81
CA ALA A 289 19.19 -7.75 -4.20
C ALA A 289 19.25 -7.15 -2.79
N MET A 290 18.61 -5.99 -2.58
CA MET A 290 18.54 -5.31 -1.28
C MET A 290 17.64 -6.06 -0.29
N MET A 291 16.48 -6.55 -0.73
CA MET A 291 15.56 -7.35 0.11
C MET A 291 16.18 -8.65 0.63
N SER A 292 17.14 -9.20 -0.10
CA SER A 292 17.87 -10.41 0.28
C SER A 292 19.22 -10.10 0.94
N SER A 293 19.61 -8.84 1.15
CA SER A 293 20.87 -8.53 1.83
C SER A 293 20.79 -8.85 3.33
N LYS A 294 21.96 -8.98 3.96
CA LYS A 294 22.05 -9.02 5.42
C LYS A 294 21.78 -7.62 5.97
N ASP A 295 21.26 -7.56 7.20
CA ASP A 295 21.16 -6.30 7.92
C ASP A 295 22.52 -5.83 8.47
N SER A 296 22.52 -4.74 9.22
CA SER A 296 23.71 -4.18 9.88
C SER A 296 24.33 -5.11 10.93
N GLU A 297 23.56 -6.06 11.46
CA GLU A 297 24.01 -7.05 12.46
C GLU A 297 24.42 -8.38 11.81
N GLY A 298 24.32 -8.49 10.48
CA GLY A 298 24.64 -9.70 9.73
C GLY A 298 23.53 -10.76 9.72
N GLN A 299 22.34 -10.45 10.24
CA GLN A 299 21.20 -11.36 10.23
C GLN A 299 20.60 -11.46 8.83
N GLU A 300 20.25 -12.69 8.43
CA GLU A 300 19.53 -12.95 7.19
C GLU A 300 18.02 -12.85 7.42
N ALA A 301 17.31 -12.33 6.43
CA ALA A 301 15.86 -12.31 6.50
C ALA A 301 15.29 -13.74 6.33
N GLN A 302 14.21 -14.04 7.05
CA GLN A 302 13.58 -15.36 7.06
C GLN A 302 13.17 -15.81 5.65
N ARG A 303 13.39 -17.09 5.32
CA ARG A 303 13.05 -17.61 4.00
C ARG A 303 11.54 -17.67 3.80
N PHE A 304 11.11 -17.37 2.59
CA PHE A 304 9.70 -17.41 2.22
C PHE A 304 9.11 -18.82 2.36
N THR A 305 9.87 -19.87 2.05
CA THR A 305 9.41 -21.25 2.28
C THR A 305 9.19 -21.61 3.76
N ASP A 306 9.93 -20.96 4.66
CA ASP A 306 9.77 -21.15 6.10
C ASP A 306 8.52 -20.40 6.59
N LEU A 307 8.28 -19.20 6.07
CA LEU A 307 7.06 -18.43 6.31
C LEU A 307 5.81 -19.16 5.83
N LEU A 308 5.85 -19.81 4.67
CA LEU A 308 4.72 -20.64 4.17
C LEU A 308 4.39 -21.79 5.13
N GLY A 309 5.39 -22.34 5.82
CA GLY A 309 5.21 -23.41 6.80
C GLY A 309 4.72 -22.93 8.18
N ASP A 310 4.93 -21.65 8.50
CA ASP A 310 4.62 -20.99 9.77
C ASP A 310 5.03 -21.80 11.02
N HIS A 311 6.32 -21.78 11.36
CA HIS A 311 6.95 -22.59 12.43
C HIS A 311 6.86 -24.13 12.23
N GLY A 312 6.15 -24.60 11.21
CA GLY A 312 6.16 -25.97 10.74
C GLY A 312 7.38 -26.31 9.86
N LYS A 313 7.31 -27.44 9.14
CA LYS A 313 8.34 -27.81 8.17
C LYS A 313 8.33 -26.82 6.99
N PRO A 314 9.51 -26.40 6.49
CA PRO A 314 9.59 -25.58 5.29
C PRO A 314 8.82 -26.21 4.13
N VAL A 315 8.02 -25.41 3.44
CA VAL A 315 7.23 -25.89 2.30
C VAL A 315 8.17 -26.25 1.15
N TRP A 316 7.94 -27.41 0.52
CA TRP A 316 8.70 -27.84 -0.64
C TRP A 316 7.99 -27.42 -1.94
N PRO A 317 8.46 -26.37 -2.66
CA PRO A 317 7.65 -25.76 -3.72
C PRO A 317 7.38 -26.68 -4.91
N LEU A 318 8.31 -27.58 -5.26
CA LEU A 318 8.08 -28.56 -6.33
C LEU A 318 6.96 -29.54 -5.99
N TRP A 319 6.86 -29.96 -4.72
CA TRP A 319 5.77 -30.80 -4.25
C TRP A 319 4.44 -30.05 -4.22
N GLU A 320 4.45 -28.79 -3.79
CA GLU A 320 3.26 -27.94 -3.88
C GLU A 320 2.80 -27.73 -5.32
N LEU A 321 3.71 -27.59 -6.27
CA LEU A 321 3.37 -27.48 -7.69
C LEU A 321 2.64 -28.75 -8.18
N MET A 322 3.13 -29.94 -7.80
CA MET A 322 2.47 -31.21 -8.12
C MET A 322 1.08 -31.29 -7.48
N LYS A 323 0.94 -30.91 -6.21
CA LYS A 323 -0.37 -30.83 -5.54
C LYS A 323 -1.29 -29.80 -6.20
N TRP A 324 -0.75 -28.68 -6.67
CA TRP A 324 -1.52 -27.62 -7.32
C TRP A 324 -2.13 -28.10 -8.64
N LEU A 325 -1.37 -28.86 -9.44
CA LEU A 325 -1.85 -29.47 -10.70
C LEU A 325 -3.05 -30.40 -10.51
N VAL A 326 -3.16 -31.05 -9.34
CA VAL A 326 -4.28 -31.94 -8.98
C VAL A 326 -5.30 -31.28 -8.04
N GLY A 327 -5.22 -29.96 -7.83
CA GLY A 327 -6.18 -29.21 -7.02
C GLY A 327 -6.06 -29.37 -5.49
N MET A 328 -4.97 -29.97 -4.99
CA MET A 328 -4.75 -30.30 -3.58
C MET A 328 -3.80 -29.34 -2.85
N SER A 329 -3.19 -28.36 -3.53
CA SER A 329 -2.27 -27.43 -2.85
C SER A 329 -3.04 -26.42 -1.98
N SER A 330 -2.53 -26.22 -0.77
CA SER A 330 -2.97 -25.19 0.16
C SER A 330 -2.44 -23.79 -0.19
N HIS A 331 -1.64 -23.67 -1.25
CA HIS A 331 -1.00 -22.43 -1.64
C HIS A 331 -1.46 -21.96 -3.03
N THR A 332 -1.32 -20.67 -3.26
CA THR A 332 -1.56 -20.05 -4.57
C THR A 332 -0.39 -20.33 -5.51
N LEU A 333 -0.64 -20.32 -6.83
CA LEU A 333 0.43 -20.48 -7.82
C LEU A 333 1.53 -19.42 -7.68
N PRO A 334 1.23 -18.12 -7.46
CA PRO A 334 2.26 -17.11 -7.20
C PRO A 334 3.13 -17.41 -5.98
N ALA A 335 2.56 -17.89 -4.87
CA ALA A 335 3.35 -18.27 -3.69
C ALA A 335 4.30 -19.45 -4.01
N ILE A 336 3.80 -20.48 -4.71
CA ILE A 336 4.63 -21.61 -5.13
C ILE A 336 5.77 -21.14 -6.04
N ALA A 337 5.46 -20.28 -7.03
CA ALA A 337 6.44 -19.72 -7.95
C ALA A 337 7.51 -18.89 -7.21
N LEU A 338 7.10 -18.03 -6.27
CA LEU A 338 8.02 -17.24 -5.47
C LEU A 338 8.97 -18.15 -4.67
N GLY A 339 8.45 -19.20 -4.03
CA GLY A 339 9.27 -20.19 -3.32
C GLY A 339 10.27 -20.93 -4.21
N LEU A 340 9.95 -21.18 -5.48
CA LEU A 340 10.90 -21.74 -6.46
C LEU A 340 12.00 -20.73 -6.81
N THR A 341 11.64 -19.47 -7.03
CA THR A 341 12.60 -18.40 -7.42
C THR A 341 13.55 -18.00 -6.29
N GLU A 342 13.11 -18.05 -5.02
CA GLU A 342 13.95 -17.72 -3.86
C GLU A 342 15.24 -18.56 -3.81
N LYS A 343 15.17 -19.84 -4.20
CA LYS A 343 16.35 -20.70 -4.29
C LYS A 343 17.32 -20.31 -5.40
N LEU A 344 16.81 -19.80 -6.52
CA LEU A 344 17.61 -19.42 -7.70
C LEU A 344 18.33 -18.10 -7.48
N VAL A 345 17.66 -17.12 -6.86
CA VAL A 345 18.23 -15.78 -6.58
C VAL A 345 19.44 -15.84 -5.65
N ASN A 346 19.48 -16.81 -4.72
CA ASN A 346 20.56 -16.95 -3.76
C ASN A 346 21.87 -17.54 -4.33
N LEU A 347 21.90 -17.96 -5.60
CA LEU A 347 23.10 -18.58 -6.21
C LEU A 347 24.07 -17.56 -6.85
N ASN A 348 23.67 -16.31 -7.10
CA ASN A 348 24.51 -15.33 -7.83
C ASN A 348 25.03 -14.18 -6.94
N LEU A 349 26.05 -14.48 -6.12
CA LEU A 349 26.58 -13.57 -5.09
C LEU A 349 27.29 -12.31 -5.64
N SER A 350 28.06 -12.42 -6.73
CA SER A 350 28.83 -11.28 -7.28
C SER A 350 27.93 -10.25 -7.97
N GLY A 351 26.91 -10.70 -8.70
CA GLY A 351 25.88 -9.83 -9.28
C GLY A 351 25.08 -9.08 -8.20
N LYS A 352 24.83 -9.74 -7.06
CA LYS A 352 24.08 -9.15 -5.94
C LYS A 352 24.80 -7.96 -5.30
N ALA A 353 26.10 -8.06 -5.04
CA ALA A 353 26.87 -6.96 -4.45
C ALA A 353 26.87 -5.70 -5.34
N LYS A 354 27.00 -5.88 -6.67
CA LYS A 354 26.92 -4.78 -7.63
C LYS A 354 25.53 -4.12 -7.63
N LEU A 355 24.46 -4.90 -7.57
CA LEU A 355 23.08 -4.40 -7.51
C LEU A 355 22.79 -3.65 -6.19
N VAL A 356 23.31 -4.14 -5.05
CA VAL A 356 23.19 -3.42 -3.78
C VAL A 356 23.95 -2.09 -3.83
N SER A 357 25.17 -2.06 -4.39
CA SER A 357 25.91 -0.81 -4.58
C SER A 357 25.20 0.15 -5.53
N MET A 358 24.59 -0.36 -6.60
CA MET A 358 23.75 0.44 -7.50
C MET A 358 22.53 1.03 -6.78
N GLY A 359 21.88 0.26 -5.91
CA GLY A 359 20.78 0.74 -5.08
C GLY A 359 21.17 1.88 -4.15
N LYS A 360 22.31 1.77 -3.46
CA LYS A 360 22.85 2.84 -2.62
C LYS A 360 23.17 4.10 -3.43
N SER A 361 23.81 3.94 -4.59
CA SER A 361 24.10 5.07 -5.48
C SER A 361 22.83 5.69 -6.09
N LEU A 362 21.75 4.92 -6.26
CA LEU A 362 20.44 5.45 -6.65
C LEU A 362 19.79 6.21 -5.49
N GLN A 363 19.95 5.75 -4.25
CA GLN A 363 19.47 6.46 -3.06
C GLN A 363 20.10 7.86 -2.98
N GLU A 364 21.43 7.94 -3.10
CA GLU A 364 22.17 9.22 -3.11
C GLU A 364 21.72 10.15 -4.26
N GLU A 365 21.51 9.59 -5.46
CA GLU A 365 21.03 10.35 -6.63
C GLU A 365 19.60 10.89 -6.41
N MET A 366 18.72 10.08 -5.81
CA MET A 366 17.35 10.51 -5.48
C MET A 366 17.32 11.56 -4.37
N GLU A 367 18.15 11.41 -3.34
CA GLU A 367 18.28 12.40 -2.26
C GLU A 367 18.80 13.74 -2.79
N ALA A 368 19.79 13.71 -3.68
CA ALA A 368 20.34 14.91 -4.32
C ALA A 368 19.32 15.58 -5.26
N LEU A 369 18.55 14.79 -6.03
CA LEU A 369 17.52 15.29 -6.93
C LEU A 369 16.37 15.95 -6.16
N LEU A 370 15.85 15.26 -5.14
CA LEU A 370 14.67 15.70 -4.41
C LEU A 370 15.01 16.77 -3.38
N GLY A 371 16.14 16.69 -2.69
CA GLY A 371 16.52 17.68 -1.67
C GLY A 371 15.41 17.93 -0.63
N PRO A 372 15.33 19.14 -0.03
CA PRO A 372 14.32 19.47 0.97
C PRO A 372 12.95 19.86 0.39
N ASP A 373 12.88 20.18 -0.91
CA ASP A 373 11.75 20.86 -1.55
C ASP A 373 11.32 20.23 -2.89
N GLY A 374 11.84 19.05 -3.23
CA GLY A 374 11.55 18.36 -4.48
C GLY A 374 10.48 17.29 -4.38
N VAL A 375 9.67 17.19 -5.44
CA VAL A 375 8.65 16.14 -5.62
C VAL A 375 8.79 15.54 -7.01
N LEU A 376 8.97 14.23 -7.07
CA LEU A 376 8.95 13.46 -8.32
C LEU A 376 7.55 12.92 -8.61
N LEU A 377 7.02 13.26 -9.78
CA LEU A 377 5.85 12.69 -10.42
C LEU A 377 6.27 11.43 -11.20
N TYR A 378 5.66 10.30 -10.88
CA TYR A 378 6.00 9.01 -11.49
C TYR A 378 4.77 8.10 -11.63
N PRO A 379 4.68 7.23 -12.65
CA PRO A 379 3.58 6.27 -12.76
C PRO A 379 3.54 5.31 -11.57
N SER A 380 2.35 5.06 -11.01
CA SER A 380 2.17 4.08 -9.93
C SER A 380 2.33 2.63 -10.41
N HIS A 381 1.95 2.38 -11.66
CA HIS A 381 2.02 1.08 -12.31
C HIS A 381 2.01 1.31 -13.84
N PRO A 382 2.61 0.43 -14.66
CA PRO A 382 2.64 0.65 -16.11
C PRO A 382 1.29 0.44 -16.80
N THR A 383 0.32 -0.22 -16.16
CA THR A 383 -1.02 -0.45 -16.73
C THR A 383 -2.08 -0.08 -15.72
N ILE A 384 -3.29 0.27 -16.18
CA ILE A 384 -4.50 0.28 -15.34
C ILE A 384 -4.76 -1.13 -14.77
N ALA A 385 -5.76 -1.27 -13.89
CA ALA A 385 -6.11 -2.55 -13.27
C ALA A 385 -6.21 -3.66 -14.32
N PRO A 386 -5.30 -4.65 -14.33
CA PRO A 386 -5.36 -5.73 -15.29
C PRO A 386 -6.44 -6.73 -14.89
N LYS A 387 -6.81 -7.60 -15.84
CA LYS A 387 -7.68 -8.75 -15.55
C LYS A 387 -7.01 -9.70 -14.55
N HIS A 388 -7.82 -10.42 -13.79
CA HIS A 388 -7.34 -11.46 -12.88
C HIS A 388 -6.34 -12.41 -13.54
N HIS A 389 -5.35 -12.85 -12.77
CA HIS A 389 -4.27 -13.75 -13.21
C HIS A 389 -3.29 -13.20 -14.27
N SER A 390 -3.58 -12.09 -14.94
CA SER A 390 -2.62 -11.39 -15.82
C SER A 390 -1.27 -11.08 -15.13
N PRO A 391 -1.23 -10.77 -13.81
CA PRO A 391 0.02 -10.63 -13.08
C PRO A 391 1.02 -11.80 -13.20
N ILE A 392 0.55 -13.02 -13.46
CA ILE A 392 1.43 -14.20 -13.62
C ILE A 392 2.35 -14.04 -14.83
N CYS A 393 1.86 -13.40 -15.90
CA CYS A 393 2.63 -13.16 -17.11
C CYS A 393 3.58 -11.96 -17.00
N MET A 394 3.25 -10.99 -16.15
CA MET A 394 4.01 -9.75 -15.96
C MET A 394 4.37 -9.51 -14.48
N PRO A 395 5.05 -10.46 -13.81
CA PRO A 395 5.17 -10.47 -12.35
C PRO A 395 6.02 -9.33 -11.77
N PHE A 396 6.71 -8.54 -12.60
CA PHE A 396 7.66 -7.52 -12.16
C PHE A 396 7.15 -6.08 -12.33
N ASN A 397 5.92 -5.87 -12.81
CA ASN A 397 5.36 -4.51 -12.94
C ASN A 397 5.30 -3.73 -11.61
N PHE A 398 5.28 -4.43 -10.47
CA PHE A 398 5.41 -3.81 -9.14
C PHE A 398 6.74 -3.08 -8.92
N ALA A 399 7.74 -3.23 -9.79
CA ALA A 399 9.01 -2.52 -9.71
C ALA A 399 8.86 -0.99 -9.70
N TYR A 400 7.79 -0.47 -10.33
CA TYR A 400 7.44 0.96 -10.32
C TYR A 400 7.20 1.50 -8.91
N THR A 401 6.74 0.66 -7.98
CA THR A 401 6.54 1.04 -6.59
C THR A 401 7.67 0.55 -5.69
N ALA A 402 8.20 -0.64 -5.97
CA ALA A 402 9.08 -1.36 -5.06
C ALA A 402 10.40 -0.65 -4.78
N ILE A 403 10.94 0.03 -5.78
CA ILE A 403 12.23 0.71 -5.65
C ILE A 403 12.21 1.73 -4.49
N PHE A 404 11.13 2.48 -4.34
CA PHE A 404 11.02 3.51 -3.30
C PHE A 404 10.96 2.94 -1.87
N ASN A 405 10.62 1.66 -1.68
CA ASN A 405 10.71 1.01 -0.37
C ASN A 405 12.17 0.83 0.06
N VAL A 406 13.02 0.34 -0.84
CA VAL A 406 14.43 0.08 -0.53
C VAL A 406 15.28 1.35 -0.48
N LEU A 407 14.78 2.44 -1.06
CA LEU A 407 15.34 3.79 -0.91
C LEU A 407 14.81 4.53 0.34
N GLY A 408 13.82 3.98 1.05
CA GLY A 408 13.26 4.56 2.28
C GLY A 408 12.43 5.84 2.08
N LEU A 409 12.07 6.19 0.84
CA LEU A 409 11.44 7.47 0.50
C LEU A 409 9.93 7.45 0.74
N PRO A 410 9.31 8.54 1.23
CA PRO A 410 7.85 8.64 1.34
C PRO A 410 7.20 8.78 -0.03
N VAL A 411 6.03 8.14 -0.19
CA VAL A 411 5.31 8.11 -1.46
C VAL A 411 3.80 8.19 -1.24
N THR A 412 3.14 9.13 -1.92
CA THR A 412 1.68 9.24 -1.95
C THR A 412 1.14 8.87 -3.32
N GLN A 413 0.26 7.89 -3.38
CA GLN A 413 -0.51 7.59 -4.59
C GLN A 413 -1.73 8.52 -4.66
N CYS A 414 -1.95 9.10 -5.85
CA CYS A 414 -3.04 10.03 -6.13
C CYS A 414 -3.88 9.55 -7.32
N PRO A 415 -5.17 9.23 -7.13
CA PRO A 415 -6.11 9.05 -8.25
C PRO A 415 -6.29 10.35 -9.03
N LEU A 416 -6.56 10.23 -10.33
CA LEU A 416 -6.77 11.35 -11.26
C LEU A 416 -8.08 11.17 -12.06
N GLY A 417 -9.08 10.55 -11.44
CA GLY A 417 -10.34 10.16 -12.09
C GLY A 417 -10.26 8.84 -12.86
N LEU A 418 -11.23 8.63 -13.75
CA LEU A 418 -11.38 7.39 -14.54
C LEU A 418 -10.90 7.59 -15.98
N GLY A 419 -10.29 6.53 -16.53
CA GLY A 419 -9.90 6.43 -17.94
C GLY A 419 -11.06 5.99 -18.83
N SER A 420 -10.77 5.75 -20.11
CA SER A 420 -11.79 5.43 -21.12
C SER A 420 -12.54 4.11 -20.86
N GLU A 421 -11.91 3.17 -20.16
CA GLU A 421 -12.51 1.89 -19.76
C GLU A 421 -13.29 1.98 -18.43
N GLY A 422 -13.50 3.17 -17.87
CA GLY A 422 -14.17 3.37 -16.58
C GLY A 422 -13.32 2.93 -15.38
N LEU A 423 -12.00 2.77 -15.57
CA LEU A 423 -11.06 2.33 -14.53
C LEU A 423 -10.21 3.49 -14.02
N PRO A 424 -9.82 3.46 -12.74
CA PRO A 424 -8.98 4.49 -12.16
C PRO A 424 -7.65 4.71 -12.91
N LEU A 425 -7.34 5.99 -13.10
CA LEU A 425 -6.02 6.49 -13.47
C LEU A 425 -5.37 7.14 -12.23
N GLY A 426 -4.06 7.33 -12.28
CA GLY A 426 -3.33 7.95 -11.18
C GLY A 426 -1.83 7.96 -11.36
N ILE A 427 -1.17 8.71 -10.49
CA ILE A 427 0.28 8.80 -10.39
C ILE A 427 0.71 8.67 -8.93
N GLN A 428 2.00 8.44 -8.70
CA GLN A 428 2.60 8.51 -7.37
C GLN A 428 3.54 9.71 -7.26
N LEU A 429 3.53 10.34 -6.09
CA LEU A 429 4.34 11.49 -5.72
C LEU A 429 5.40 11.02 -4.74
N VAL A 430 6.68 11.27 -5.05
CA VAL A 430 7.81 10.85 -4.24
C VAL A 430 8.56 12.08 -3.74
N ALA A 431 8.84 12.16 -2.44
CA ALA A 431 9.69 13.20 -1.85
C ALA A 431 10.90 12.59 -1.15
N ALA A 432 11.86 13.41 -0.76
CA ALA A 432 12.97 12.97 0.07
C ALA A 432 12.48 12.51 1.45
N ALA A 433 13.25 11.63 2.11
CA ALA A 433 12.93 11.13 3.44
C ALA A 433 12.56 12.26 4.42
N TYR A 434 11.53 12.03 5.22
CA TYR A 434 10.95 12.93 6.22
C TYR A 434 10.25 14.18 5.67
N ASN A 435 10.17 14.35 4.35
CA ASN A 435 9.41 15.42 3.71
C ASN A 435 8.02 14.95 3.22
N ASP A 436 7.41 13.99 3.92
CA ASP A 436 6.09 13.40 3.62
C ASP A 436 5.01 14.47 3.35
N HIS A 437 5.01 15.55 4.14
CA HIS A 437 4.13 16.72 4.00
C HIS A 437 4.05 17.30 2.58
N LEU A 438 5.15 17.26 1.80
CA LEU A 438 5.16 17.75 0.41
C LEU A 438 4.23 16.90 -0.48
N THR A 439 4.37 15.58 -0.42
CA THR A 439 3.56 14.67 -1.23
C THR A 439 2.08 14.70 -0.81
N LEU A 440 1.80 14.91 0.48
CA LEU A 440 0.45 15.05 1.00
C LEU A 440 -0.20 16.37 0.55
N ALA A 441 0.54 17.47 0.61
CA ALA A 441 0.05 18.77 0.13
C ALA A 441 -0.23 18.77 -1.37
N VAL A 442 0.66 18.19 -2.17
CA VAL A 442 0.46 18.03 -3.61
C VAL A 442 -0.72 17.10 -3.90
N ALA A 443 -0.92 16.02 -3.14
CA ALA A 443 -2.08 15.15 -3.30
C ALA A 443 -3.42 15.90 -3.12
N ARG A 444 -3.53 16.73 -2.07
CA ARG A 444 -4.71 17.59 -1.83
C ARG A 444 -4.93 18.61 -2.93
N TYR A 445 -3.85 19.13 -3.52
CA TYR A 445 -3.94 20.03 -4.66
C TYR A 445 -4.46 19.32 -5.91
N LEU A 446 -3.90 18.14 -6.23
CA LEU A 446 -4.32 17.35 -7.39
C LEU A 446 -5.76 16.84 -7.27
N GLU A 447 -6.20 16.45 -6.07
CA GLU A 447 -7.59 16.07 -5.83
C GLU A 447 -8.57 17.17 -6.22
N LYS A 448 -8.28 18.43 -5.87
CA LYS A 448 -9.12 19.58 -6.23
C LYS A 448 -9.14 19.86 -7.73
N ALA A 449 -8.02 19.62 -8.41
CA ALA A 449 -7.85 19.93 -9.83
C ALA A 449 -8.41 18.87 -10.77
N PHE A 450 -8.20 17.58 -10.44
CA PHE A 450 -8.50 16.46 -11.33
C PHE A 450 -9.68 15.62 -10.86
N GLY A 451 -10.23 15.92 -9.69
CA GLY A 451 -11.05 14.97 -8.95
C GLY A 451 -10.18 13.88 -8.33
N GLY A 452 -10.73 13.19 -7.34
CA GLY A 452 -10.06 12.09 -6.66
C GLY A 452 -10.77 10.78 -6.93
N TRP A 453 -11.19 10.15 -5.84
CA TRP A 453 -12.07 8.99 -5.88
C TRP A 453 -13.42 9.29 -6.55
N VAL A 454 -13.91 8.33 -7.35
CA VAL A 454 -15.22 8.37 -8.00
C VAL A 454 -15.99 7.14 -7.55
N LEU A 455 -17.25 7.29 -7.11
CA LEU A 455 -18.03 6.15 -6.64
C LEU A 455 -18.30 5.17 -7.80
N PRO A 456 -17.98 3.87 -7.66
CA PRO A 456 -18.26 2.88 -8.70
C PRO A 456 -19.75 2.84 -9.05
N GLY A 457 -20.06 2.97 -10.34
CA GLY A 457 -21.42 2.97 -10.88
C GLY A 457 -22.07 4.35 -11.05
N GLU A 458 -21.37 5.47 -10.74
CA GLU A 458 -21.88 6.83 -10.97
C GLU A 458 -21.70 7.36 -12.41
N VAL A 459 -20.85 6.74 -13.24
CA VAL A 459 -20.45 7.23 -14.58
C VAL A 459 -20.88 6.29 -15.69
#